data_AF-A0A7W0VTE3-F1
#
_entry.id   AF-A0A7W0VTE3-F1
#
_cell.length_a   1.000
_cell.length_b   1.000
_cell.length_c   1.000
_cell.angle_alpha   90.00
_cell.angle_beta   90.00
_cell.angle_gamma   90.00
#
_symmetry.space_group_name_H-M   'P 1'
#
loop_
_entity.id
_entity.type
_entity.pdbx_description
1 polymer ?
#
loop_
_entity_poly.entity_id
_entity_poly.type
_entity_poly.pdbx_seq_one_letter_code
_entity_poly.pdbx_strand_id
1 'polypeptide(L)'
;MRSILLLSLLFTAACVEHDDDDDDDHDRDHHDDDDDDRQSCSTDSDCGRGDLCGPPGVCLAPDEVRSVEIAWTIAGKPAGESTCAAIPELDLAFRAGGEGCRKHKGDALTFSPVRCVSGKFVMDRLPWQYDSVSLRSNVREKREHVELPIVEGAPTIFDLKY
;
A
#
# COMPACT_ATOMS: atom_id res chain seq x y z
N MET A 1 -6.36 -46.85 -14.28
CA MET A 1 -5.37 -45.78 -14.55
C MET A 1 -6.03 -44.76 -15.45
N ARG A 2 -6.37 -43.56 -14.93
CA ARG A 2 -7.02 -42.49 -15.70
C ARG A 2 -6.10 -41.26 -15.68
N SER A 3 -5.43 -41.01 -16.81
CA SER A 3 -4.68 -39.78 -17.06
C SER A 3 -5.66 -38.63 -17.29
N ILE A 4 -5.50 -37.55 -16.55
CA ILE A 4 -6.19 -36.28 -16.77
C ILE A 4 -5.14 -35.30 -17.32
N LEU A 5 -5.28 -34.96 -18.59
CA LEU A 5 -4.51 -33.91 -19.27
C LEU A 5 -5.06 -32.55 -18.82
N LEU A 6 -4.27 -31.79 -18.09
CA LEU A 6 -4.56 -30.39 -17.73
C LEU A 6 -4.07 -29.48 -18.85
N LEU A 7 -5.02 -28.79 -19.49
CA LEU A 7 -4.80 -27.81 -20.54
C LEU A 7 -4.58 -26.43 -19.88
N SER A 8 -3.34 -25.94 -19.87
CA SER A 8 -3.01 -24.62 -19.34
C SER A 8 -3.36 -23.53 -20.36
N LEU A 9 -4.36 -22.71 -20.05
CA LEU A 9 -4.69 -21.46 -20.76
C LEU A 9 -3.83 -20.32 -20.19
N LEU A 10 -2.89 -19.82 -20.99
CA LEU A 10 -2.13 -18.60 -20.72
C LEU A 10 -2.91 -17.40 -21.27
N PHE A 11 -3.47 -16.57 -20.40
CA PHE A 11 -3.99 -15.25 -20.77
C PHE A 11 -2.89 -14.21 -20.56
N THR A 12 -2.26 -13.76 -21.65
CA THR A 12 -1.38 -12.59 -21.65
C THR A 12 -2.23 -11.33 -21.77
N ALA A 13 -2.46 -10.63 -20.65
CA ALA A 13 -3.01 -9.29 -20.66
C ALA A 13 -1.89 -8.31 -21.09
N ALA A 14 -1.92 -7.88 -22.35
CA ALA A 14 -1.03 -6.83 -22.87
C ALA A 14 -1.73 -5.47 -22.73
N CYS A 15 -1.09 -4.51 -22.07
CA CYS A 15 -1.55 -3.13 -22.05
C CYS A 15 -1.40 -2.53 -23.45
N VAL A 16 -2.50 -2.15 -24.09
CA VAL A 16 -2.50 -1.28 -25.27
C VAL A 16 -2.29 0.14 -24.77
N GLU A 17 -1.14 0.72 -25.10
CA GLU A 17 -0.92 2.17 -25.01
C GLU A 17 -1.76 2.80 -26.13
N HIS A 18 -2.76 3.60 -25.75
CA HIS A 18 -3.53 4.43 -26.68
C HIS A 18 -2.79 5.76 -26.77
N ASP A 19 -2.07 5.97 -27.88
CA ASP A 19 -1.56 7.29 -28.27
C ASP A 19 -2.75 8.06 -28.85
N ASP A 20 -3.32 8.98 -28.06
CA ASP A 20 -4.30 9.95 -28.55
C ASP A 20 -3.57 11.22 -28.99
N ASP A 21 -3.53 11.41 -30.32
CA ASP A 21 -3.10 12.63 -31.00
C ASP A 21 -4.13 13.78 -30.79
N ASP A 22 -3.63 14.89 -30.26
CA ASP A 22 -3.84 16.31 -30.61
C ASP A 22 -5.24 16.94 -30.87
N ASP A 23 -5.37 18.13 -30.27
CA ASP A 23 -6.08 19.35 -30.69
C ASP A 23 -7.60 19.49 -30.47
N ASP A 24 -7.96 20.31 -29.47
CA ASP A 24 -8.94 21.40 -29.66
C ASP A 24 -8.83 22.45 -28.52
N ASP A 25 -8.28 23.60 -28.89
CA ASP A 25 -8.27 24.85 -28.11
C ASP A 25 -9.71 25.35 -27.91
N HIS A 26 -10.32 25.03 -26.76
CA HIS A 26 -11.54 25.70 -26.31
C HIS A 26 -11.29 26.54 -25.05
N ASP A 27 -11.57 27.82 -25.22
CA ASP A 27 -11.49 28.89 -24.24
C ASP A 27 -12.16 28.54 -22.92
N ARG A 28 -11.30 28.40 -21.91
CA ARG A 28 -11.40 28.89 -20.52
C ARG A 28 -12.65 29.72 -20.19
N ASP A 29 -13.75 29.05 -19.88
CA ASP A 29 -14.66 29.55 -18.85
C ASP A 29 -14.23 28.93 -17.51
N HIS A 30 -13.63 29.79 -16.68
CA HIS A 30 -13.33 29.58 -15.27
C HIS A 30 -14.59 29.16 -14.51
N HIS A 31 -14.84 27.85 -14.41
CA HIS A 31 -15.55 27.30 -13.26
C HIS A 31 -14.54 27.09 -12.14
N ASP A 32 -14.35 28.20 -11.43
CA ASP A 32 -13.88 28.26 -10.07
C ASP A 32 -14.67 27.28 -9.20
N ASP A 33 -13.94 26.54 -8.37
CA ASP A 33 -14.37 26.09 -7.05
C ASP A 33 -15.56 25.13 -6.95
N ASP A 34 -15.67 24.13 -7.83
CA ASP A 34 -16.28 22.87 -7.38
C ASP A 34 -15.22 22.14 -6.55
N ASP A 35 -15.19 22.54 -5.28
CA ASP A 35 -14.66 21.81 -4.14
C ASP A 35 -14.74 20.29 -4.40
N ASP A 36 -13.59 19.71 -4.75
CA ASP A 36 -13.34 18.26 -4.63
C ASP A 36 -13.35 18.00 -3.11
N ASP A 37 -14.56 18.01 -2.56
CA ASP A 37 -15.02 17.74 -1.19
C ASP A 37 -14.70 16.28 -0.80
N ARG A 38 -13.51 15.79 -1.16
CA ARG A 38 -12.82 14.77 -0.38
C ARG A 38 -12.52 15.42 0.95
N GLN A 39 -13.57 15.51 1.78
CA GLN A 39 -13.55 16.09 3.11
C GLN A 39 -12.33 15.51 3.81
N SER A 40 -11.33 16.37 3.94
CA SER A 40 -10.16 16.01 4.71
C SER A 40 -10.64 15.80 6.14
N CYS A 41 -10.39 14.64 6.69
CA CYS A 41 -10.80 14.32 8.04
C CYS A 41 -9.57 14.17 8.94
N SER A 42 -9.74 14.48 10.22
CA SER A 42 -8.78 14.12 11.27
C SER A 42 -9.35 13.07 12.22
N THR A 43 -10.68 12.98 12.30
CA THR A 43 -11.46 12.12 13.18
C THR A 43 -12.70 11.59 12.47
N ASP A 44 -13.29 10.51 12.97
CA ASP A 44 -14.52 9.93 12.38
C ASP A 44 -15.71 10.88 12.45
N SER A 45 -15.74 11.80 13.42
CA SER A 45 -16.81 12.80 13.52
C SER A 45 -16.75 13.87 12.43
N ASP A 46 -15.60 14.04 11.78
CA ASP A 46 -15.48 14.91 10.60
C ASP A 46 -16.15 14.27 9.38
N CYS A 47 -16.35 12.94 9.43
CA CYS A 47 -17.00 12.17 8.41
C CYS A 47 -18.51 12.06 8.69
N GLY A 48 -19.32 12.41 7.69
CA GLY A 48 -20.77 12.20 7.75
C GLY A 48 -21.15 10.72 7.63
N ARG A 49 -22.42 10.39 7.89
CA ARG A 49 -23.05 9.12 7.50
C ARG A 49 -22.44 7.83 8.09
N GLY A 50 -21.56 7.93 9.07
CA GLY A 50 -20.92 6.77 9.71
C GLY A 50 -19.66 6.28 9.00
N ASP A 51 -19.13 7.09 8.07
CA ASP A 51 -17.85 6.85 7.43
C ASP A 51 -16.70 7.00 8.44
N LEU A 52 -15.57 6.37 8.14
CA LEU A 52 -14.38 6.36 8.97
C LEU A 52 -13.33 7.29 8.40
N CYS A 53 -12.66 8.02 9.27
CA CYS A 53 -11.49 8.77 8.85
C CYS A 53 -10.30 7.82 8.67
N GLY A 54 -9.89 7.61 7.43
CA GLY A 54 -8.77 6.74 7.05
C GLY A 54 -7.60 7.53 6.48
N PRO A 55 -6.37 6.99 6.48
CA PRO A 55 -5.22 7.64 5.86
C PRO A 55 -5.41 7.77 4.33
N PRO A 56 -5.00 8.88 3.70
CA PRO A 56 -4.22 10.01 4.24
C PRO A 56 -5.05 11.15 4.88
N GLY A 57 -6.23 10.87 5.41
CA GLY A 57 -7.17 11.85 5.96
C GLY A 57 -8.41 12.00 5.09
N VAL A 58 -8.93 10.89 4.58
CA VAL A 58 -10.13 10.85 3.73
C VAL A 58 -11.22 10.05 4.43
N CYS A 59 -12.46 10.49 4.28
CA CYS A 59 -13.62 9.72 4.75
C CYS A 59 -13.86 8.54 3.82
N LEU A 60 -13.91 7.34 4.40
CA LEU A 60 -14.09 6.07 3.69
C LEU A 60 -15.23 5.30 4.34
N ALA A 61 -16.02 4.62 3.53
CA ALA A 61 -17.05 3.74 4.08
C ALA A 61 -16.38 2.59 4.87
N PRO A 62 -17.03 2.05 5.92
CA PRO A 62 -16.45 0.97 6.72
C PRO A 62 -16.06 -0.29 5.91
N ASP A 63 -16.74 -0.55 4.80
CA ASP A 63 -16.45 -1.65 3.86
C ASP A 63 -15.35 -1.31 2.84
N GLU A 64 -14.90 -0.06 2.76
CA GLU A 64 -13.79 0.39 1.91
C GLU A 64 -12.41 0.30 2.57
N VAL A 65 -12.37 -0.09 3.85
CA VAL A 65 -11.13 -0.26 4.62
C VAL A 65 -11.01 -1.65 5.22
N ARG A 66 -9.77 -2.02 5.55
CA ARG A 66 -9.46 -3.26 6.28
C ARG A 66 -8.33 -3.06 7.30
N SER A 67 -8.34 -3.89 8.33
CA SER A 67 -7.21 -4.00 9.25
C SER A 67 -6.14 -4.91 8.66
N VAL A 68 -4.87 -4.49 8.73
CA VAL A 68 -3.72 -5.27 8.29
C VAL A 68 -2.67 -5.33 9.38
N GLU A 69 -2.04 -6.50 9.53
CA GLU A 69 -0.88 -6.70 10.40
C GLU A 69 0.35 -6.98 9.55
N ILE A 70 1.38 -6.17 9.75
CA ILE A 70 2.70 -6.34 9.15
C ILE A 70 3.64 -6.79 10.25
N ALA A 71 4.29 -7.94 10.10
CA ALA A 71 5.26 -8.45 11.06
C ALA A 71 6.63 -8.63 10.39
N TRP A 72 7.69 -8.60 11.17
CA TRP A 72 9.03 -8.86 10.64
C TRP A 72 9.94 -9.63 11.60
N THR A 73 10.84 -10.40 11.01
CA THR A 73 11.98 -11.06 11.65
C THR A 73 13.30 -10.53 11.10
N ILE A 74 14.36 -10.68 11.90
CA ILE A 74 15.73 -10.39 11.50
C ILE A 74 16.51 -11.70 11.47
N ALA A 75 16.92 -12.12 10.28
CA ALA A 75 17.60 -13.39 10.02
C ALA A 75 16.87 -14.59 10.64
N GLY A 76 15.55 -14.64 10.47
CA GLY A 76 14.67 -15.67 11.00
C GLY A 76 14.41 -15.60 12.52
N LYS A 77 14.94 -14.58 13.21
CA LYS A 77 14.71 -14.37 14.65
C LYS A 77 13.69 -13.25 14.89
N PRO A 78 12.89 -13.33 15.96
CA PRO A 78 12.02 -12.23 16.35
C PRO A 78 12.79 -10.91 16.46
N ALA A 79 12.16 -9.82 16.01
CA ALA A 79 12.70 -8.49 16.22
C ALA A 79 12.73 -8.16 17.72
N GLY A 80 13.82 -7.55 18.17
CA GLY A 80 14.06 -7.18 19.55
C GLY A 80 15.33 -6.35 19.64
N GLU A 81 15.69 -5.88 20.84
CA GLU A 81 16.82 -4.95 21.01
C GLU A 81 18.13 -5.47 20.41
N SER A 82 18.44 -6.76 20.60
CA SER A 82 19.69 -7.36 20.12
C SER A 82 19.70 -7.61 18.62
N THR A 83 18.57 -8.02 18.04
CA THR A 83 18.46 -8.30 16.60
C THR A 83 18.30 -7.03 15.77
N CYS A 84 17.72 -5.97 16.35
CA CYS A 84 17.52 -4.68 15.71
C CYS A 84 18.68 -3.68 15.91
N ALA A 85 19.74 -4.05 16.65
CA ALA A 85 20.83 -3.11 16.96
C ALA A 85 21.48 -2.49 15.72
N ALA A 86 21.58 -3.24 14.61
CA ALA A 86 22.13 -2.76 13.34
C ALA A 86 21.12 -1.95 12.50
N ILE A 87 19.82 -2.09 12.75
CA ILE A 87 18.71 -1.52 11.98
C ILE A 87 17.62 -1.01 12.93
N PRO A 88 17.88 0.09 13.69
CA PRO A 88 16.94 0.55 14.72
C PRO A 88 15.61 1.03 14.14
N GLU A 89 15.61 1.48 12.87
CA GLU A 89 14.49 2.12 12.20
C GLU A 89 14.26 1.51 10.81
N LEU A 90 12.98 1.37 10.48
CA LEU A 90 12.46 0.87 9.21
C LEU A 90 11.55 1.93 8.58
N ASP A 91 11.44 1.89 7.26
CA ASP A 91 10.42 2.58 6.49
C ASP A 91 9.42 1.54 5.98
N LEU A 92 8.13 1.81 6.14
CA LEU A 92 7.04 0.99 5.64
C LEU A 92 6.24 1.79 4.61
N ALA A 93 5.91 1.19 3.48
CA ALA A 93 5.12 1.83 2.44
C ALA A 93 4.04 0.90 1.91
N PHE A 94 2.77 1.31 2.01
CA PHE A 94 1.68 0.63 1.30
C PHE A 94 1.56 1.20 -0.10
N ARG A 95 1.35 0.33 -1.10
CA ARG A 95 1.24 0.69 -2.51
C ARG A 95 -0.06 0.14 -3.08
N ALA A 96 -0.67 0.92 -3.96
CA ALA A 96 -1.76 0.48 -4.81
C ALA A 96 -1.19 -0.17 -6.09
N GLY A 97 -1.72 -1.33 -6.46
CA GLY A 97 -1.23 -2.21 -7.52
C GLY A 97 -2.39 -2.78 -8.33
N GLY A 98 -3.24 -1.93 -8.89
CA GLY A 98 -4.17 -2.37 -9.92
C GLY A 98 -3.41 -3.00 -11.10
N GLU A 99 -3.89 -4.14 -11.61
CA GLU A 99 -3.38 -4.82 -12.81
C GLU A 99 -3.50 -4.00 -14.12
N GLY A 100 -3.85 -2.72 -14.04
CA GLY A 100 -3.91 -1.78 -15.16
C GLY A 100 -2.76 -0.78 -15.13
N CYS A 101 -2.14 -0.53 -16.28
CA CYS A 101 -0.90 0.23 -16.50
C CYS A 101 -0.89 1.74 -16.11
N ARG A 102 -1.62 2.17 -15.08
CA ARG A 102 -1.49 3.51 -14.48
C ARG A 102 -1.12 3.40 -13.00
N LYS A 103 0.15 3.08 -12.74
CA LYS A 103 0.76 3.33 -11.42
C LYS A 103 0.79 4.85 -11.23
N HIS A 104 -0.22 5.41 -10.57
CA HIS A 104 -0.12 6.78 -10.07
C HIS A 104 1.07 6.83 -9.11
N LYS A 105 2.18 7.41 -9.58
CA LYS A 105 3.50 7.40 -8.93
C LYS A 105 3.54 8.13 -7.57
N GLY A 106 2.40 8.59 -7.06
CA GLY A 106 2.26 9.38 -5.84
C GLY A 106 1.50 8.72 -4.68
N ASP A 107 0.76 7.64 -4.91
CA ASP A 107 -0.23 7.17 -3.93
C ASP A 107 0.33 6.16 -2.91
N ALA A 108 1.60 6.29 -2.51
CA ALA A 108 2.15 5.42 -1.47
C ALA A 108 1.88 6.00 -0.08
N LEU A 109 1.26 5.20 0.79
CA LEU A 109 1.09 5.56 2.19
C LEU A 109 2.34 5.13 2.96
N THR A 110 3.17 6.10 3.36
CA THR A 110 4.48 5.83 3.97
C THR A 110 4.51 6.12 5.47
N PHE A 111 5.14 5.23 6.24
CA PHE A 111 5.40 5.35 7.66
C PHE A 111 6.90 5.30 7.91
N SER A 112 7.46 6.39 8.46
CA SER A 112 8.88 6.48 8.80
C SER A 112 9.08 7.50 9.94
N PRO A 113 9.88 7.18 10.98
CA PRO A 113 10.51 5.88 11.23
C PRO A 113 9.56 4.89 11.95
N VAL A 114 9.58 3.62 11.54
CA VAL A 114 8.98 2.51 12.29
C VAL A 114 10.06 1.84 13.13
N ARG A 115 9.84 1.73 14.44
CA ARG A 115 10.83 1.11 15.35
C ARG A 115 10.95 -0.39 15.06
N CYS A 116 12.16 -0.85 14.73
CA CYS A 116 12.40 -2.27 14.45
C CYS A 116 12.02 -3.18 15.64
N VAL A 117 12.31 -2.74 16.87
CA VAL A 117 12.08 -3.54 18.09
C VAL A 117 10.62 -3.88 18.35
N SER A 118 9.67 -3.21 17.69
CA SER A 118 8.25 -3.54 17.79
C SER A 118 7.92 -4.89 17.15
N GLY A 119 8.70 -5.33 16.16
CA GLY A 119 8.49 -6.58 15.42
C GLY A 119 7.21 -6.67 14.60
N LYS A 120 6.34 -5.68 14.72
CA LYS A 120 5.08 -5.57 13.99
C LYS A 120 4.58 -4.14 13.91
N PHE A 121 3.70 -3.92 12.94
CA PHE A 121 2.96 -2.69 12.68
C PHE A 121 1.52 -3.08 12.32
N VAL A 122 0.54 -2.40 12.91
CA VAL A 122 -0.89 -2.65 12.65
C VAL A 122 -1.50 -1.38 12.08
N MET A 123 -2.29 -1.53 11.02
CA MET A 123 -3.07 -0.45 10.42
C MET A 123 -4.53 -0.89 10.35
N ASP A 124 -5.40 -0.28 11.15
CA ASP A 124 -6.79 -0.72 11.26
C ASP A 124 -7.68 -0.29 10.09
N ARG A 125 -7.27 0.77 9.37
CA ARG A 125 -8.07 1.41 8.32
C ARG A 125 -7.28 1.59 7.05
N LEU A 126 -6.73 0.50 6.52
CA LEU A 126 -6.06 0.54 5.22
C LEU A 126 -7.11 0.48 4.10
N PRO A 127 -7.16 1.45 3.17
CA PRO A 127 -8.08 1.40 2.03
C PRO A 127 -7.84 0.18 1.14
N TRP A 128 -8.90 -0.39 0.55
CA TRP A 128 -8.77 -1.63 -0.23
C TRP A 128 -7.85 -1.53 -1.45
N GLN A 129 -7.73 -0.33 -2.02
CA GLN A 129 -6.88 -0.04 -3.18
C GLN A 129 -5.38 -0.32 -2.94
N TYR A 130 -4.93 -0.35 -1.68
CA TYR A 130 -3.58 -0.77 -1.34
C TYR A 130 -3.54 -2.29 -1.30
N ASP A 131 -2.72 -2.93 -2.13
CA ASP A 131 -2.65 -4.40 -2.24
C ASP A 131 -1.27 -4.97 -1.90
N SER A 132 -0.29 -4.10 -1.74
CA SER A 132 1.09 -4.46 -1.48
C SER A 132 1.68 -3.54 -0.41
N VAL A 133 2.63 -4.10 0.32
CA VAL A 133 3.37 -3.39 1.35
C VAL A 133 4.84 -3.65 1.11
N SER A 134 5.66 -2.62 1.27
CA SER A 134 7.10 -2.75 1.26
C SER A 134 7.72 -2.31 2.57
N LEU A 135 8.80 -3.00 2.94
CA LEU A 135 9.57 -2.74 4.14
C LEU A 135 11.02 -2.48 3.72
N ARG A 136 11.60 -1.40 4.24
CA ARG A 136 12.96 -0.96 3.93
C ARG A 136 13.70 -0.56 5.20
N SER A 137 14.97 -0.92 5.34
CA SER A 137 15.82 -0.36 6.40
C SER A 137 16.33 1.03 6.03
N ASN A 138 16.39 1.96 6.99
CA ASN A 138 16.96 3.29 6.75
C ASN A 138 18.51 3.33 6.83
N VAL A 139 19.16 2.17 6.97
CA VAL A 139 20.62 2.06 7.04
C VAL A 139 21.25 2.27 5.65
N ARG A 140 22.15 3.26 5.56
CA ARG A 140 22.73 3.70 4.28
C ARG A 140 23.60 2.64 3.58
N GLU A 141 24.20 1.74 4.34
CA GLU A 141 25.24 0.82 3.83
C GLU A 141 24.67 -0.44 3.17
N LYS A 142 23.41 -0.81 3.47
CA LYS A 142 22.75 -1.98 2.89
C LYS A 142 21.25 -1.69 2.82
N ARG A 143 20.75 -1.39 1.62
CA ARG A 143 19.31 -1.19 1.38
C ARG A 143 18.70 -2.50 0.93
N GLU A 144 18.09 -3.20 1.87
CA GLU A 144 17.16 -4.28 1.54
C GLU A 144 15.76 -3.69 1.35
N HIS A 145 15.17 -3.96 0.20
CA HIS A 145 13.79 -3.60 -0.13
C HIS A 145 13.05 -4.88 -0.47
N VAL A 146 12.05 -5.20 0.34
CA VAL A 146 11.17 -6.34 0.11
C VAL A 146 9.76 -5.78 -0.02
N GLU A 147 9.04 -6.23 -1.05
CA GLU A 147 7.63 -5.91 -1.28
C GLU A 147 6.85 -7.22 -1.31
N LEU A 148 5.77 -7.28 -0.54
CA LEU A 148 4.93 -8.46 -0.40
C LEU A 148 3.47 -8.06 -0.64
N PRO A 149 2.65 -8.96 -1.22
CA PRO A 149 1.22 -8.75 -1.29
C PRO A 149 0.61 -8.76 0.12
N ILE A 150 -0.45 -7.98 0.28
CA ILE A 150 -1.26 -7.96 1.49
C ILE A 150 -2.29 -9.07 1.36
N VAL A 151 -2.25 -10.02 2.29
CA VAL A 151 -3.21 -11.14 2.34
C VAL A 151 -4.26 -10.82 3.40
N GLU A 152 -5.53 -10.92 3.03
CA GLU A 152 -6.62 -10.69 3.97
C GLU A 152 -6.64 -11.75 5.07
N GLY A 153 -6.85 -11.32 6.32
CA GLY A 153 -6.99 -12.22 7.47
C GLY A 153 -5.71 -12.92 7.92
N ALA A 154 -4.56 -12.61 7.33
CA ALA A 154 -3.27 -13.14 7.72
C ALA A 154 -2.21 -12.03 7.84
N PRO A 155 -1.28 -12.10 8.79
CA PRO A 155 -0.16 -11.17 8.85
C PRO A 155 0.74 -11.30 7.62
N THR A 156 1.16 -10.18 7.04
CA THR A 156 2.25 -10.14 6.06
C THR A 156 3.58 -10.17 6.80
N ILE A 157 4.35 -11.24 6.61
CA ILE A 157 5.60 -11.48 7.36
C ILE A 157 6.82 -11.21 6.47
N PHE A 158 7.65 -10.27 6.89
CA PHE A 158 8.95 -9.98 6.29
C PHE A 158 10.07 -10.70 7.05
N ASP A 159 11.08 -11.20 6.34
CA ASP A 159 12.31 -11.70 6.96
C ASP A 159 13.53 -10.97 6.39
N LEU A 160 14.04 -10.00 7.17
CA LEU A 160 15.15 -9.13 6.78
C LEU A 160 16.50 -9.84 7.04
N LYS A 161 17.45 -9.76 6.12
CA LYS A 161 18.71 -10.54 6.17
C LYS A 161 19.88 -9.78 6.81
N TYR A 162 19.63 -9.03 7.89
CA TYR A 162 20.65 -8.28 8.64
C TYR A 162 21.38 -9.13 9.66
#